data_AF-A0A3C1KLR9-F1
#
_entry.id   AF-A0A3C1KLR9-F1
#
_cell.length_a   1.000
_cell.length_b   1.000
_cell.length_c   1.000
_cell.angle_alpha   90.00
_cell.angle_beta   90.00
_cell.angle_gamma   90.00
#
_symmetry.space_group_name_H-M   'P 1'
#
loop_
_entity.id
_entity.type
_entity.pdbx_description
1 polymer ?
#
loop_
_entity_poly.entity_id
_entity_poly.type
_entity_poly.pdbx_seq_one_letter_code
_entity_poly.pdbx_strand_id
1 'polypeptide(L)'
;GSIGVHDKALRNEFAALESRIAKLEAEASAEKSLADYYEGPWQFGTEYSRGCLVTDRGSLWLSLGENEKDTRPGSGPTWRLVSKNGSPPQKGND
;
A
#
# COMPACT_ATOMS: atom_id res chain seq x y z
N GLY A 1 31.06 24.76 -38.33
CA GLY A 1 29.78 24.73 -37.59
C GLY A 1 29.23 23.32 -37.47
N SER A 2 29.84 22.47 -36.64
CA SER A 2 29.33 21.12 -36.33
C SER A 2 29.49 20.81 -34.84
N ILE A 3 30.57 21.30 -34.23
CA ILE A 3 30.85 21.22 -32.79
C ILE A 3 29.76 21.92 -31.95
N GLY A 4 29.33 23.12 -32.34
CA GLY A 4 28.28 23.85 -31.60
C GLY A 4 26.88 23.23 -31.72
N VAL A 5 26.62 22.46 -32.78
CA VAL A 5 25.34 21.75 -32.95
C VAL A 5 25.32 20.51 -32.06
N HIS A 6 26.43 19.77 -31.99
CA HIS A 6 26.59 18.63 -31.08
C HIS A 6 26.52 19.05 -29.61
N ASP A 7 27.20 20.15 -29.22
CA ASP A 7 27.14 20.67 -27.85
C ASP A 7 25.71 21.07 -27.46
N LYS A 8 24.97 21.72 -28.36
CA LYS A 8 23.55 22.06 -28.13
C LYS A 8 22.67 20.82 -27.99
N ALA A 9 22.87 19.80 -28.84
CA ALA A 9 22.11 18.56 -28.77
C ALA A 9 22.34 17.83 -27.45
N LEU A 10 23.60 17.72 -27.01
CA LEU A 10 23.97 17.12 -25.73
C LEU A 10 23.33 17.87 -24.56
N ARG A 11 23.38 19.21 -24.54
CA ARG A 11 22.74 20.01 -23.48
C ARG A 11 21.23 19.79 -23.40
N ASN A 12 20.57 19.67 -24.54
CA ASN A 12 19.14 19.40 -24.58
C ASN A 12 18.80 18.01 -24.04
N GLU A 13 19.62 17.00 -24.37
CA GLU A 13 19.46 15.64 -23.87
C GLU A 13 19.69 15.57 -22.35
N PHE A 14 20.73 16.23 -21.84
CA PHE A 14 20.96 16.34 -20.40
C PHE A 14 19.80 16.99 -19.67
N ALA A 15 19.27 18.11 -20.17
CA ALA A 15 18.11 18.76 -19.58
C ALA A 15 16.86 17.85 -19.58
N ALA A 16 16.65 17.09 -20.66
CA ALA A 16 15.55 16.13 -20.74
C ALA A 16 15.74 14.96 -19.78
N LEU A 17 16.97 14.49 -19.56
CA LEU A 17 17.28 13.43 -18.59
C LEU A 17 17.11 13.91 -17.15
N GLU A 18 17.60 15.11 -16.82
CA GLU A 18 17.38 15.74 -15.51
C GLU A 18 15.89 15.89 -15.20
N SER A 19 15.09 16.33 -16.18
CA SER A 19 13.63 16.40 -16.03
C SER A 19 12.99 15.04 -15.79
N ARG A 20 13.49 13.98 -16.41
CA ARG A 20 12.98 12.62 -16.21
C ARG A 20 13.36 12.09 -14.83
N ILE A 21 14.57 12.35 -14.37
CA ILE A 21 15.05 11.97 -13.04
C ILE A 21 14.19 12.67 -11.97
N ALA A 22 14.01 13.98 -12.07
CA ALA A 22 13.20 14.74 -11.11
C ALA A 22 11.75 14.23 -11.03
N LYS A 23 11.17 13.87 -12.19
CA LYS A 23 9.83 13.26 -12.23
C LYS A 23 9.79 11.90 -11.54
N LEU A 24 10.75 11.03 -11.83
CA LEU A 24 10.83 9.69 -11.22
C LEU A 24 11.07 9.77 -9.71
N GLU A 25 11.90 10.69 -9.24
CA GLU A 25 12.12 10.90 -7.80
C GLU A 25 10.86 11.42 -7.09
N ALA A 26 10.10 12.30 -7.73
CA ALA A 26 8.81 12.77 -7.21
C ALA A 26 7.77 11.63 -7.17
N GLU A 27 7.73 10.77 -8.19
CA GLU A 27 6.84 9.61 -8.22
C GLU A 27 7.23 8.58 -7.15
N ALA A 28 8.53 8.27 -7.00
CA ALA A 28 9.03 7.32 -6.02
C ALA A 28 8.83 7.81 -4.57
N SER A 29 8.97 9.12 -4.32
CA SER A 29 8.69 9.70 -3.01
C SER A 29 7.19 9.81 -2.69
N ALA A 30 6.33 9.72 -3.70
CA ALA A 30 4.87 9.70 -3.55
C ALA A 30 4.29 8.27 -3.44
N GLU A 31 5.12 7.23 -3.50
CA GLU A 31 4.63 5.86 -3.33
C GLU A 31 4.06 5.68 -1.93
N LYS A 32 2.74 5.43 -1.87
CA LYS A 32 2.03 5.13 -0.64
C LYS A 32 2.68 3.95 0.07
N SER A 33 3.03 4.15 1.32
CA SER A 33 3.51 3.11 2.21
C SER A 33 2.36 2.23 2.70
N LEU A 34 2.70 1.10 3.32
CA LEU A 34 1.71 0.24 3.97
C LEU A 34 0.88 0.99 5.03
N ALA A 35 1.47 2.01 5.68
CA ALA A 35 0.78 2.80 6.69
C ALA A 35 -0.36 3.64 6.10
N ASP A 36 -0.24 4.07 4.84
CA ASP A 36 -1.26 4.87 4.15
C ASP A 36 -2.51 4.05 3.78
N TYR A 37 -2.41 2.71 3.81
CA TYR A 37 -3.51 1.78 3.56
C TYR A 37 -4.11 1.22 4.84
N TYR A 38 -3.62 1.61 6.02
CA TYR A 38 -4.20 1.19 7.29
C TYR A 38 -5.39 2.06 7.68
N GLU A 39 -6.57 1.47 7.68
CA GLU A 39 -7.84 2.16 7.95
C GLU A 39 -8.30 2.06 9.41
N GLY A 40 -7.44 1.54 10.30
CA GLY A 40 -7.75 1.39 11.72
C GLY A 40 -8.50 0.10 12.07
N PRO A 41 -9.25 0.07 13.19
CA PRO A 41 -10.08 -1.07 13.56
C PRO A 41 -11.23 -1.29 12.58
N TRP A 42 -11.55 -2.54 12.29
CA TRP A 42 -12.71 -2.88 11.48
C TRP A 42 -14.00 -2.37 12.14
N GLN A 43 -14.89 -1.79 11.32
CA GLN A 43 -16.17 -1.24 11.77
C GLN A 43 -17.35 -1.88 11.03
N PHE A 44 -18.42 -2.14 11.78
CA PHE A 44 -19.70 -2.58 11.22
C PHE A 44 -20.31 -1.47 10.36
N GLY A 45 -20.91 -1.81 9.23
CA GLY A 45 -21.51 -0.88 8.27
C GLY A 45 -20.52 -0.20 7.32
N THR A 46 -19.22 -0.46 7.44
CA THR A 46 -18.16 0.13 6.59
C THR A 46 -17.78 -0.80 5.45
N GLU A 47 -17.61 -0.23 4.26
CA GLU A 47 -17.06 -0.91 3.08
C GLU A 47 -15.54 -0.71 3.05
N TYR A 48 -14.81 -1.73 2.60
CA TYR A 48 -13.35 -1.72 2.59
C TYR A 48 -12.83 -2.12 1.22
N SER A 49 -11.98 -1.29 0.63
CA SER A 49 -11.44 -1.56 -0.70
C SER A 49 -10.31 -2.59 -0.69
N ARG A 50 -10.04 -3.16 -1.86
CA ARG A 50 -8.89 -4.06 -2.03
C ARG A 50 -7.59 -3.36 -1.63
N GLY A 51 -6.75 -4.06 -0.88
CA GLY A 51 -5.42 -3.60 -0.47
C GLY A 51 -5.39 -2.87 0.87
N CYS A 52 -6.54 -2.49 1.44
CA CYS A 52 -6.57 -1.87 2.77
C CYS A 52 -6.21 -2.88 3.87
N LEU A 53 -5.80 -2.32 5.01
CA LEU A 53 -5.46 -3.05 6.21
C LEU A 53 -6.34 -2.59 7.37
N VAL A 54 -6.84 -3.55 8.14
CA VAL A 54 -7.63 -3.27 9.34
C VAL A 54 -7.19 -4.15 10.50
N THR A 55 -7.49 -3.72 11.73
CA THR A 55 -7.40 -4.58 12.91
C THR A 55 -8.76 -5.13 13.31
N ASP A 56 -8.85 -6.45 13.52
CA ASP A 56 -10.03 -7.10 14.09
C ASP A 56 -9.58 -8.19 15.06
N ARG A 57 -10.17 -8.21 16.27
CA ARG A 57 -9.85 -9.17 17.35
C ARG A 57 -8.34 -9.24 17.66
N GLY A 58 -7.67 -8.09 17.63
CA GLY A 58 -6.23 -7.94 17.91
C GLY A 58 -5.30 -8.50 16.82
N SER A 59 -5.83 -8.88 15.65
CA SER A 59 -5.06 -9.35 14.51
C SER A 59 -5.12 -8.33 13.37
N LEU A 60 -4.07 -8.30 12.54
CA LEU A 60 -3.99 -7.46 11.34
C LEU A 60 -4.49 -8.26 10.13
N TRP A 61 -5.36 -7.65 9.34
CA TRP A 61 -5.99 -8.27 8.17
C TRP A 61 -5.82 -7.41 6.93
N LEU A 62 -5.54 -8.05 5.80
CA LEU A 62 -5.44 -7.46 4.46
C LEU A 62 -6.69 -7.79 3.65
N SER A 63 -7.28 -6.77 3.04
CA SER A 63 -8.38 -6.92 2.09
C SER A 63 -7.84 -7.38 0.72
N LEU A 64 -8.23 -8.56 0.26
CA LEU A 64 -7.86 -9.11 -1.05
C LEU A 64 -8.83 -8.73 -2.17
N GLY A 65 -9.94 -8.06 -1.87
CA GLY A 65 -10.95 -7.64 -2.84
C GLY A 65 -11.79 -6.50 -2.27
N GLU A 66 -12.82 -6.07 -3.00
CA GLU A 66 -13.81 -5.17 -2.39
C GLU A 66 -14.60 -5.94 -1.35
N ASN A 67 -14.72 -5.39 -0.15
CA ASN A 67 -15.53 -5.95 0.93
C ASN A 67 -16.75 -5.06 1.14
N GLU A 68 -17.93 -5.63 0.90
CA GLU A 68 -19.21 -4.98 1.18
C GLU A 68 -19.39 -4.75 2.68
N LYS A 69 -20.39 -3.94 3.04
CA LYS A 69 -20.78 -3.68 4.42
C LYS A 69 -20.91 -4.99 5.19
N ASP A 70 -20.47 -4.96 6.44
CA ASP A 70 -20.57 -6.05 7.41
C ASP A 70 -19.75 -7.31 7.05
N THR A 71 -18.97 -7.28 5.97
CA THR A 71 -18.01 -8.34 5.62
C THR A 71 -16.82 -8.30 6.55
N ARG A 72 -16.93 -8.99 7.68
CA ARG A 72 -15.93 -8.98 8.75
C ARG A 72 -14.68 -9.80 8.43
N PRO A 73 -13.48 -9.36 8.82
CA PRO A 73 -12.27 -10.17 8.74
C PRO A 73 -12.43 -11.58 9.35
N GLY A 74 -11.98 -12.57 8.58
CA GLY A 74 -12.08 -13.98 8.93
C GLY A 74 -13.43 -14.66 8.62
N SER A 75 -14.44 -13.95 8.11
CA SER A 75 -15.73 -14.57 7.72
C SER A 75 -15.70 -15.21 6.32
N GLY A 76 -14.71 -14.87 5.50
CA GLY A 76 -14.64 -15.30 4.10
C GLY A 76 -13.25 -15.12 3.46
N PRO A 77 -13.11 -15.45 2.16
CA PRO A 77 -11.81 -15.48 1.47
C PRO A 77 -11.27 -14.09 1.09
N THR A 78 -12.09 -13.05 1.17
CA THR A 78 -11.75 -11.65 0.82
C THR A 78 -10.85 -10.98 1.85
N TRP A 79 -10.67 -11.59 3.03
CA TRP A 79 -9.74 -11.14 4.05
C TRP A 79 -8.61 -12.15 4.25
N ARG A 80 -7.38 -11.66 4.31
CA ARG A 80 -6.18 -12.44 4.61
C ARG A 80 -5.61 -12.03 5.95
N LEU A 81 -5.39 -12.99 6.84
CA LEU A 81 -4.67 -12.76 8.08
C LEU A 81 -3.20 -12.43 7.77
N VAL A 82 -2.74 -11.25 8.19
CA VAL A 82 -1.35 -10.77 8.01
C VAL A 82 -0.53 -11.05 9.26
N SER A 83 -1.09 -10.70 10.43
CA SER A 83 -0.46 -10.93 11.72
C SER A 83 -1.50 -11.39 12.72
N LYS A 84 -1.23 -12.52 13.38
CA LYS A 84 -2.10 -13.07 14.40
C LYS A 84 -1.81 -12.41 15.73
N ASN A 85 -2.88 -12.08 16.46
CA ASN A 85 -2.83 -11.82 17.89
C ASN A 85 -1.99 -12.92 18.60
N GLY A 86 -0.97 -12.52 19.36
CA GLY A 86 -0.08 -13.40 20.13
C GLY A 86 -0.69 -14.03 21.39
N SER A 87 -2.01 -14.09 21.52
CA SER A 87 -2.66 -14.69 22.69
C SER A 87 -2.19 -16.13 22.85
N PRO A 88 -1.65 -16.50 24.04
CA PRO A 88 -1.37 -17.89 24.36
C PRO A 88 -2.66 -18.71 24.21
N PRO A 89 -2.58 -20.00 23.83
CA PRO A 89 -3.75 -20.87 23.88
C PRO A 89 -4.33 -20.79 25.30
N GLN A 90 -5.63 -20.50 25.39
CA GLN A 90 -6.35 -20.51 26.65
C GLN A 90 -6.18 -21.91 27.25
N LYS A 91 -5.46 -22.03 28.37
CA LYS A 91 -5.39 -23.30 29.11
C LYS A 91 -6.82 -23.74 29.38
N GLY A 92 -7.22 -24.89 28.83
CA GLY A 92 -8.45 -25.54 29.23
C GLY A 92 -8.42 -25.75 30.74
N ASN A 93 -9.51 -25.42 31.42
CA ASN A 93 -9.70 -25.89 32.78
C ASN A 93 -9.80 -27.41 32.71
N ASP A 94 -8.88 -28.10 33.40
CA ASP A 94 -8.98 -29.51 33.77
C ASP A 94 -10.20 -29.75 34.69
#